data_AF-A0A9D4FHE8-F1
#
_entry.id   AF-A0A9D4FHE8-F1
#
_cell.length_a   1.000
_cell.length_b   1.000
_cell.length_c   1.000
_cell.angle_alpha   90.00
_cell.angle_beta   90.00
_cell.angle_gamma   90.00
#
_symmetry.space_group_name_H-M   'P 1'
#
loop_
_entity.id
_entity.type
_entity.pdbx_description
1 polymer ?
#
loop_
_entity_poly.entity_id
_entity_poly.type
_entity_poly.pdbx_seq_one_letter_code
_entity_poly.pdbx_strand_id
1 'polypeptide(L)' 'MNTIAIVACLVLGCIAISEAQNYYGGRPRPTRPIPKIGYCRDYQGNYVAPGSSYYDGCNTCRCGGNGMPDICTLRFCGP' A
#
# COMPACT_ATOMS: atom_id res chain seq x y z
N MET A 1 3.65 1.72 -51.17
CA MET A 1 2.98 0.69 -52.00
C MET A 1 3.66 -0.63 -51.67
N ASN A 2 3.18 -1.33 -50.62
CA ASN A 2 3.76 -2.59 -50.16
C ASN A 2 2.65 -3.47 -49.56
N THR A 3 2.79 -4.76 -49.80
CA THR A 3 1.79 -5.84 -49.90
C THR A 3 1.20 -6.37 -48.58
N ILE A 4 0.99 -5.53 -47.56
CA ILE A 4 0.67 -6.02 -46.20
C ILE A 4 -0.85 -5.97 -45.86
N ALA A 5 -1.70 -5.48 -46.75
CA ALA A 5 -3.13 -5.29 -46.48
C ALA A 5 -4.06 -6.46 -46.87
N ILE A 6 -3.55 -7.56 -47.44
CA ILE A 6 -4.38 -8.63 -48.00
C ILE A 6 -4.69 -9.76 -46.99
N VAL A 7 -4.06 -9.78 -45.81
CA VAL A 7 -4.41 -10.75 -44.76
C VAL A 7 -5.57 -10.23 -43.91
N ALA A 8 -6.66 -9.85 -44.58
CA ALA A 8 -7.91 -9.47 -43.96
C ALA A 8 -9.02 -10.42 -44.43
N CYS A 9 -9.61 -11.14 -43.47
CA CYS A 9 -11.00 -11.57 -43.51
C CYS A 9 -11.45 -12.63 -44.54
N LEU A 10 -10.73 -13.74 -44.75
CA LEU A 10 -11.30 -14.86 -45.54
C LEU A 10 -11.53 -16.18 -44.80
N VAL A 11 -11.13 -16.32 -43.53
CA VAL A 11 -11.36 -17.59 -42.81
C VAL A 11 -12.07 -17.33 -41.48
N LEU A 12 -13.40 -17.24 -41.58
CA LEU A 12 -14.40 -17.71 -40.62
C LEU A 12 -14.06 -17.63 -39.12
N GLY A 13 -14.58 -16.60 -38.43
CA GLY A 13 -14.88 -16.68 -36.99
C GLY A 13 -14.49 -15.46 -36.17
N CYS A 14 -15.49 -14.65 -35.81
CA CYS A 14 -15.57 -13.67 -34.72
C CYS A 14 -14.26 -13.27 -34.00
N ILE A 15 -13.68 -12.11 -34.33
CA ILE A 15 -12.92 -11.36 -33.33
C ILE A 15 -13.37 -9.91 -33.33
N ALA A 16 -14.18 -9.55 -32.34
CA ALA A 16 -14.43 -8.17 -31.97
C ALA A 16 -13.12 -7.59 -31.41
N ILE A 17 -12.25 -7.05 -32.27
CA ILE A 17 -11.09 -6.27 -31.82
C ILE A 17 -11.34 -4.76 -31.89
N SER A 18 -12.37 -4.31 -31.18
CA SER A 18 -12.27 -3.05 -30.45
C SER A 18 -11.63 -3.35 -29.09
N GLU A 19 -10.38 -3.83 -29.10
CA GLU A 19 -9.62 -4.10 -27.88
C GLU A 19 -8.92 -2.81 -27.47
N ALA A 20 -9.36 -2.27 -26.35
CA ALA A 20 -8.76 -1.13 -25.69
C ALA A 20 -7.25 -1.35 -25.50
N GLN A 21 -6.42 -0.70 -26.31
CA GLN A 21 -5.00 -0.47 -25.98
C GLN A 21 -4.87 0.64 -24.92
N ASN A 22 -5.67 0.51 -23.85
CA ASN A 22 -5.46 1.15 -22.56
C ASN A 22 -5.04 0.06 -21.56
N TYR A 23 -3.97 -0.66 -21.91
CA TYR A 23 -3.45 -1.80 -21.14
C TYR A 23 -1.94 -1.69 -20.86
N TYR A 24 -1.37 -0.47 -20.84
CA TYR A 24 -0.07 -0.26 -20.21
C TYR A 24 -0.24 -0.04 -18.69
N GLY A 25 -0.66 -1.10 -18.01
CA GLY A 25 -0.11 -1.54 -16.71
C GLY A 25 -0.09 -0.58 -15.51
N GLY A 26 -0.86 0.50 -15.48
CA GLY A 26 -0.99 1.32 -14.27
C GLY A 26 -1.84 0.61 -13.22
N ARG A 27 -1.22 -0.03 -12.22
CA ARG A 27 -1.96 -0.38 -11.00
C ARG A 27 -2.58 0.93 -10.47
N PRO A 28 -3.89 1.00 -10.21
CA PRO A 28 -4.46 2.18 -9.58
C PRO A 28 -3.68 2.43 -8.29
N ARG A 29 -3.23 3.68 -8.09
CA ARG A 29 -2.54 4.09 -6.86
C ARG A 29 -3.40 3.58 -5.70
N PRO A 30 -2.87 2.78 -4.77
CA PRO A 30 -3.64 2.37 -3.61
C PRO A 30 -4.13 3.65 -2.93
N THR A 31 -5.44 3.86 -2.96
CA THR A 31 -6.09 4.96 -2.24
C THR A 31 -6.02 4.73 -0.73
N ARG A 32 -5.68 3.50 -0.32
CA ARG A 32 -5.26 3.20 1.05
C ARG A 32 -3.80 3.59 1.26
N PRO A 33 -3.50 4.27 2.39
CA PRO A 33 -2.12 4.43 2.85
C PRO A 33 -1.44 3.05 2.87
N ILE A 34 -0.23 2.98 2.29
CA ILE A 34 0.60 1.78 2.35
C ILE A 34 0.80 1.43 3.84
N PRO A 35 0.59 0.17 4.26
CA PRO A 35 0.84 -0.24 5.63
C PRO A 35 2.29 0.07 6.00
N LYS A 36 2.51 0.95 6.98
CA LYS A 36 3.86 1.19 7.53
C LYS A 36 4.22 0.05 8.48
N ILE A 37 4.67 -1.07 7.91
CA ILE A 37 5.11 -2.25 8.65
C ILE A 37 6.31 -1.87 9.52
N GLY A 38 6.30 -2.27 10.79
CA GLY A 38 7.38 -1.97 11.74
C GLY A 38 7.22 -0.63 12.47
N TYR A 39 6.23 0.21 12.13
CA TYR A 39 6.00 1.48 12.81
C TYR A 39 4.93 1.32 13.89
N CYS A 40 5.13 1.99 15.02
CA CYS A 40 4.14 2.08 16.09
C CYS A 40 3.17 3.24 15.83
N ARG A 41 2.10 3.31 16.62
CA ARG A 41 1.17 4.44 16.67
C ARG A 41 1.26 5.12 18.03
N ASP A 42 1.31 6.45 18.04
CA ASP A 42 1.13 7.22 19.28
C ASP A 42 -0.36 7.31 19.67
N TYR A 43 -0.63 7.94 20.81
CA TYR A 43 -1.99 8.17 21.31
C TYR A 43 -2.89 9.02 20.41
N GLN A 44 -2.30 9.78 19.48
CA GLN A 44 -3.00 10.61 18.50
C GLN A 44 -3.19 9.86 17.17
N GLY A 45 -2.65 8.65 17.05
CA GLY A 45 -2.68 7.84 15.85
C GLY A 45 -1.59 8.20 14.83
N ASN A 46 -0.57 8.99 15.16
CA ASN A 46 0.55 9.24 14.24
C ASN A 46 1.51 8.05 14.21
N TYR A 47 2.20 7.86 13.08
CA TYR A 47 3.21 6.81 12.96
C TYR A 47 4.52 7.21 13.62
N VAL A 48 5.07 6.29 14.41
CA VAL A 48 6.34 6.43 15.14
C VAL A 48 7.36 5.46 14.56
N ALA A 49 8.55 5.95 14.23
CA ALA A 49 9.62 5.13 13.68
C ALA A 49 10.20 4.16 14.72
N PRO A 50 10.67 2.96 14.29
CA PRO A 50 11.45 2.08 15.15
C PRO A 50 12.58 2.80 15.90
N GLY A 51 12.80 2.44 17.15
CA GLY A 51 13.79 3.02 18.05
C GLY A 51 13.40 4.37 18.66
N SER A 52 12.34 5.02 18.15
CA SER A 52 11.88 6.31 18.68
C SER A 52 11.03 6.13 19.93
N SER A 53 11.12 7.10 20.84
CA SER A 53 10.23 7.18 22.02
C SER A 53 8.94 7.92 21.67
N TYR A 54 7.82 7.50 22.24
CA TYR A 54 6.51 8.11 22.03
C TYR A 54 5.61 7.97 23.27
N TYR A 55 4.53 8.74 23.31
CA TYR A 55 3.50 8.66 24.35
C TYR A 55 2.31 7.86 23.84
N ASP A 56 1.87 6.85 24.60
CA ASP A 56 0.74 5.98 24.22
C ASP A 56 -0.61 6.47 24.75
N GLY A 57 -0.61 7.58 25.50
CA GLY A 57 -1.80 8.16 26.14
C GLY A 57 -1.71 8.14 27.66
N CYS A 58 -0.77 7.36 28.20
CA CYS A 58 -0.53 7.22 29.63
C CYS A 58 0.96 7.03 29.97
N ASN A 59 1.63 6.17 29.21
CA ASN A 59 3.02 5.78 29.34
C ASN A 59 3.87 6.33 28.21
N THR A 60 5.16 6.48 28.50
CA THR A 60 6.18 6.72 27.48
C THR A 60 6.80 5.39 27.10
N CYS A 61 6.74 5.07 25.81
CA CYS A 61 7.21 3.81 25.23
C CYS A 61 8.30 4.04 24.19
N ARG A 62 9.13 3.03 23.93
CA ARG A 62 10.03 2.97 22.76
C ARG A 62 9.46 2.02 21.73
N CYS A 63 9.36 2.48 20.48
CA CYS A 63 8.87 1.65 19.38
C CYS A 63 9.91 0.61 18.96
N GLY A 64 9.53 -0.66 18.92
CA GLY A 64 10.34 -1.76 18.43
C GLY A 64 10.32 -1.90 16.91
N GLY A 65 11.28 -2.66 16.37
CA GLY A 65 11.43 -2.87 14.92
C GLY A 65 10.28 -3.64 14.27
N ASN A 66 9.47 -4.35 15.05
CA ASN A 66 8.28 -5.08 14.60
C ASN A 66 6.99 -4.24 14.65
N GLY A 67 7.07 -2.95 15.04
CA GLY A 67 5.90 -2.08 15.18
C GLY A 67 5.13 -2.28 16.48
N MET A 68 5.70 -3.01 17.44
CA MET A 68 5.21 -3.13 18.80
C MET A 68 6.12 -2.37 19.77
N PRO A 69 5.63 -1.90 20.93
CA PRO A 69 6.49 -1.28 21.93
C PRO A 69 7.50 -2.29 22.51
N ASP A 70 8.77 -1.89 22.62
CA ASP A 70 9.84 -2.68 23.24
C ASP A 70 9.87 -2.52 24.77
N ILE A 71 9.77 -1.27 25.23
CA ILE A 71 9.81 -0.90 26.64
C ILE A 71 8.91 0.31 26.88
N CYS A 72 8.15 0.29 27.97
CA CYS A 72 7.29 1.38 28.41
C CYS A 72 7.51 1.68 29.89
N THR A 73 7.23 2.92 30.30
CA THR A 73 7.02 3.22 31.71
C THR A 73 5.81 2.46 32.25
N LEU A 74 5.70 2.31 33.57
CA LEU A 74 4.61 1.60 34.23
C LEU A 74 3.79 2.55 35.11
N ARG A 75 3.18 3.55 34.49
CA ARG A 75 2.22 4.44 35.15
C ARG A 75 0.85 3.77 35.18
N PHE A 76 0.11 3.98 36.26
CA PHE A 76 -1.29 3.57 36.33
C PHE A 76 -2.11 4.45 35.38
N CYS A 77 -2.78 3.82 34.43
CA CYS A 77 -3.65 4.49 33.47
C CYS A 77 -5.08 4.43 33.99
N GLY A 78 -5.71 5.59 34.13
CA GLY A 78 -7.13 5.68 34.48
C GLY A 78 -8.04 5.17 33.34
N PRO A 79 -9.33 4.98 33.63
CA PRO A 79 -10.34 4.60 32.64
C PRO A 79 -10.56 5.65 31.55
#